data_AF-A0A8X6KFE0-F1
#
_entry.id   AF-A0A8X6KFE0-F1
#
_cell.length_a   1.000
_cell.length_b   1.000
_cell.length_c   1.000
_cell.angle_alpha   90.00
_cell.angle_beta   90.00
_cell.angle_gamma   90.00
#
_symmetry.space_group_name_H-M   'P 1'
#
loop_
_entity.id
_entity.type
_entity.pdbx_description
1 polymer ?
#
loop_
_entity_poly.entity_id
_entity_poly.type
_entity_poly.pdbx_seq_one_letter_code
_entity_poly.pdbx_strand_id
1 'polypeptide(L)'
;MEGRKRTVAYEQRNVVVTLVGPLKDEAAFEGKLMIVEENHGPDIEWHPLRLLSNDCQTNSPELETLDWEDVSSSVGYKANHDDSIDAVEIKSIRMPNVIKFDIADLKSYKRTDLSETHKTVITFLLKDGTNVPSFQFESIEFGKFCAALDSYVNFKSIPNGIPYKKHPMGKEFILCVDLDKTSK
;
A
#
# COMPACT_ATOMS: atom_id res chain seq x y z
N MET A 1 -32.95 12.19 2.73
CA MET A 1 -31.75 11.83 3.50
C MET A 1 -30.60 12.62 2.89
N GLU A 2 -30.22 13.74 3.51
CA GLU A 2 -29.04 14.49 3.07
C GLU A 2 -27.82 13.62 3.29
N GLY A 3 -27.16 13.23 2.20
CA GLY A 3 -25.88 12.52 2.28
C GLY A 3 -24.88 13.42 2.98
N ARG A 4 -24.51 13.06 4.21
CA ARG A 4 -23.47 13.79 4.94
C ARG A 4 -22.20 13.78 4.11
N LYS A 5 -21.63 14.96 3.92
CA LYS A 5 -20.49 15.20 3.05
C LYS A 5 -19.25 14.58 3.69
N ARG A 6 -18.68 13.61 2.98
CA ARG A 6 -17.37 13.02 3.30
C ARG A 6 -16.30 14.12 3.28
N THR A 7 -15.58 14.30 4.38
CA THR A 7 -14.54 15.32 4.53
C THR A 7 -13.19 14.65 4.67
N VAL A 8 -12.20 15.08 3.88
CA VAL A 8 -10.82 14.57 3.95
C VAL A 8 -10.04 15.49 4.87
N ALA A 9 -9.57 14.96 6.01
CA ALA A 9 -8.82 15.73 7.00
C ALA A 9 -7.32 15.75 6.70
N TYR A 10 -6.80 14.68 6.11
CA TYR A 10 -5.40 14.58 5.69
C TYR A 10 -5.30 13.78 4.39
N GLU A 11 -4.37 14.17 3.53
CA GLU A 11 -4.03 13.49 2.29
C GLU A 11 -2.52 13.48 2.11
N GLN A 12 -1.97 12.31 1.79
CA GLN A 12 -0.57 12.11 1.41
C GLN A 12 -0.51 11.27 0.15
N ARG A 13 0.28 11.72 -0.83
CA ARG A 13 0.54 10.98 -2.07
C ARG A 13 1.86 10.23 -1.96
N ASN A 14 2.11 9.34 -2.94
CA ASN A 14 3.33 8.57 -3.07
C ASN A 14 3.64 7.68 -1.86
N VAL A 15 2.59 7.28 -1.11
CA VAL A 15 2.73 6.31 -0.03
C VAL A 15 2.80 4.93 -0.67
N VAL A 16 3.92 4.24 -0.45
CA VAL A 16 4.18 2.94 -1.06
C VAL A 16 3.69 1.83 -0.14
N VAL A 17 2.93 0.88 -0.67
CA VAL A 17 2.52 -0.33 0.04
C VAL A 17 3.25 -1.52 -0.56
N THR A 18 3.92 -2.29 0.29
CA THR A 18 4.55 -3.55 -0.10
C THR A 18 3.62 -4.71 0.23
N LEU A 19 3.24 -5.48 -0.79
CA LEU A 19 2.45 -6.68 -0.63
C LEU A 19 3.33 -7.91 -0.84
N VAL A 20 3.30 -8.82 0.13
CA VAL A 20 3.99 -10.10 0.04
C VAL A 20 3.09 -11.06 -0.75
N GLY A 21 3.50 -11.37 -1.98
CA GLY A 21 2.80 -12.36 -2.80
C GLY A 21 2.98 -13.80 -2.27
N PRO A 22 2.17 -14.76 -2.76
CA PRO A 22 2.28 -16.18 -2.38
C PRO A 22 3.64 -16.80 -2.72
N LEU A 23 4.38 -16.21 -3.68
CA LEU A 23 5.72 -16.63 -4.08
C LEU A 23 6.84 -15.89 -3.32
N LYS A 24 6.52 -15.11 -2.29
CA LYS A 24 7.44 -14.20 -1.58
C LYS A 24 8.02 -13.08 -2.44
N ASP A 25 7.50 -12.89 -3.65
CA ASP A 25 7.81 -11.69 -4.43
C ASP A 25 7.13 -10.50 -3.76
N GLU A 26 7.95 -9.55 -3.32
CA GLU A 26 7.51 -8.29 -2.75
C GLU A 26 7.22 -7.31 -3.88
N ALA A 27 5.93 -7.05 -4.12
CA ALA A 27 5.51 -6.04 -5.07
C ALA A 27 5.20 -4.73 -4.32
N ALA A 28 5.84 -3.65 -4.75
CA ALA A 28 5.64 -2.31 -4.21
C ALA A 28 4.67 -1.53 -5.10
N PHE A 29 3.64 -0.95 -4.48
CA PHE A 29 2.62 -0.15 -5.18
C PHE A 29 2.55 1.24 -4.58
N GLU A 30 2.65 2.26 -5.42
CA GLU A 30 2.48 3.64 -4.98
C GLU A 30 0.99 3.99 -4.90
N GLY A 31 0.63 4.83 -3.92
CA GLY A 31 -0.74 5.24 -3.72
C GLY A 31 -0.91 6.49 -2.90
N LYS A 32 -2.17 6.80 -2.65
CA LYS A 32 -2.63 7.97 -1.90
C LYS A 32 -3.27 7.51 -0.61
N LEU A 33 -2.67 7.89 0.51
CA LEU A 33 -3.18 7.68 1.86
C LEU A 33 -4.01 8.90 2.29
N MET A 34 -5.15 8.68 2.93
CA MET A 34 -6.03 9.72 3.43
C MET A 34 -6.55 9.37 4.82
N ILE A 35 -6.78 10.39 5.64
CA ILE A 35 -7.63 10.30 6.82
C ILE A 35 -8.96 10.98 6.46
N VAL A 36 -10.05 10.23 6.55
CA VAL A 36 -11.37 10.61 6.06
C VAL A 36 -12.34 10.59 7.23
N GLU A 37 -13.03 11.71 7.47
CA GLU A 37 -14.05 11.77 8.50
C GLU A 37 -15.37 11.21 7.98
N GLU A 38 -15.81 10.10 8.57
CA GLU A 38 -17.10 9.47 8.31
C GLU A 38 -18.03 9.53 9.53
N ASN A 39 -19.27 9.07 9.35
CA ASN A 39 -20.31 9.12 10.39
C ASN A 39 -20.00 8.24 11.61
N HIS A 40 -19.23 7.17 11.41
CA HIS A 40 -18.91 6.20 12.45
C HIS A 40 -17.57 6.51 13.14
N GLY A 41 -16.77 7.38 12.54
CA GLY A 41 -15.42 7.69 13.01
C GLY A 41 -14.55 8.14 11.84
N PRO A 42 -13.32 8.57 12.12
CA PRO A 42 -12.33 8.83 11.09
C PRO A 42 -11.72 7.50 10.60
N ASP A 43 -11.65 7.34 9.29
CA ASP A 43 -11.08 6.17 8.61
C ASP A 43 -9.70 6.51 8.02
N ILE A 44 -8.79 5.54 8.06
CA ILE A 44 -7.58 5.56 7.22
C ILE A 44 -7.87 4.79 5.94
N GLU A 45 -7.68 5.47 4.80
CA GLU A 45 -7.86 4.89 3.48
C GLU A 45 -6.61 5.06 2.62
N TRP A 46 -6.18 3.97 1.99
CA TRP A 46 -5.15 3.99 0.96
C TRP A 46 -5.71 3.52 -0.37
N HIS A 47 -5.51 4.36 -1.40
CA HIS A 47 -5.94 4.10 -2.76
C HIS A 47 -4.71 3.92 -3.64
N PRO A 48 -4.59 2.81 -4.39
CA PRO A 48 -3.48 2.66 -5.33
C PRO A 48 -3.54 3.80 -6.35
N LEU A 49 -2.39 4.43 -6.57
CA LEU A 49 -2.26 5.34 -7.69
C LEU A 49 -2.29 4.44 -8.91
N ARG A 50 -3.37 4.52 -9.68
CA ARG A 50 -3.33 3.97 -11.02
C ARG A 50 -2.18 4.69 -11.69
N LEU A 51 -1.09 3.98 -11.94
CA LEU A 51 -0.17 4.36 -12.99
C LEU A 51 -1.11 4.62 -14.16
N LEU A 52 -1.28 5.89 -14.51
CA LEU A 52 -1.82 6.25 -15.80
C LEU A 52 -0.90 5.47 -16.72
N SER A 53 -1.44 4.40 -17.32
CA SER A 53 -0.80 3.73 -18.43
C SER A 53 -0.81 4.73 -19.59
N ASN A 54 -0.13 5.87 -19.41
CA ASN A 54 0.40 6.63 -20.52
C ASN A 54 1.22 5.60 -21.29
N ASP A 55 0.80 5.35 -22.52
CA ASP A 55 1.56 4.64 -23.53
C ASP A 55 1.53 3.10 -23.48
N CYS A 56 0.40 2.51 -23.09
CA CYS A 56 -0.04 1.26 -23.72
C CYS A 56 -1.54 1.27 -24.09
N GLN A 57 -2.08 2.46 -24.40
CA GLN A 57 -2.71 2.56 -25.72
C GLN A 57 -1.57 2.35 -26.72
N THR A 58 -1.24 1.07 -26.98
CA THR A 58 -0.99 0.72 -28.36
C THR A 58 -2.10 1.40 -29.12
N ASN A 59 -1.71 2.27 -30.04
CA ASN A 59 -2.47 2.49 -31.24
C ASN A 59 -2.90 1.09 -31.72
N SER A 60 -4.03 0.60 -31.24
CA SER A 60 -4.89 -0.22 -32.05
C SER A 60 -5.38 0.82 -33.02
N PRO A 61 -4.79 0.92 -34.24
CA PRO A 61 -5.37 1.77 -35.25
C PRO A 61 -6.84 1.39 -35.32
N GLU A 62 -7.68 2.40 -35.46
CA GLU A 62 -9.10 2.20 -35.66
C GLU A 62 -9.33 1.00 -36.55
N LEU A 63 -10.27 0.20 -36.09
CA LEU A 63 -10.81 -1.00 -36.68
C LEU A 63 -11.58 -0.64 -37.96
N GLU A 64 -10.92 0.02 -38.91
CA GLU A 64 -11.36 0.23 -40.27
C GLU A 64 -10.35 -0.47 -41.18
N THR A 65 -10.71 -1.69 -41.58
CA THR A 65 -10.16 -2.40 -42.75
C THR A 65 -8.67 -2.73 -42.73
N LEU A 66 -8.21 -3.50 -41.74
CA LEU A 66 -7.13 -4.45 -42.00
C LEU A 66 -7.77 -5.80 -42.32
N ASP A 67 -8.14 -5.96 -43.60
CA ASP A 67 -8.27 -7.28 -44.22
C ASP A 67 -6.91 -7.97 -44.02
N TRP A 68 -6.82 -8.82 -43.01
CA TRP A 68 -5.76 -9.81 -42.96
C TRP A 68 -6.00 -10.74 -44.14
N GLU A 69 -5.35 -10.45 -45.27
CA GLU A 69 -5.24 -11.42 -46.35
C GLU A 69 -4.68 -12.71 -45.74
N ASP A 70 -5.49 -13.75 -45.80
CA ASP A 70 -5.19 -15.07 -45.31
C ASP A 70 -3.94 -15.59 -46.03
N VAL A 71 -2.76 -15.44 -45.40
CA VAL A 71 -1.48 -15.92 -45.91
C VAL A 71 -1.44 -17.44 -45.72
N SER A 72 -2.31 -18.13 -46.43
CA SER A 72 -2.43 -19.59 -46.52
C SER A 72 -1.35 -20.22 -47.41
N SER A 73 -0.28 -19.51 -47.72
CA SER A 73 0.95 -20.09 -48.28
C SER A 73 1.86 -20.58 -47.16
N SER A 74 1.54 -21.79 -46.69
CA SER A 74 2.33 -22.57 -45.72
C SER A 74 3.75 -22.80 -46.24
N VAL A 75 4.70 -21.95 -45.85
CA VAL A 75 6.13 -22.21 -46.04
C VAL A 75 6.60 -23.05 -44.86
N GLY A 76 6.74 -24.36 -45.06
CA GLY A 76 7.21 -25.29 -44.06
C GLY A 76 8.69 -25.08 -43.71
N TYR A 77 8.97 -24.15 -42.79
CA TYR A 77 10.27 -24.11 -42.13
C TYR A 77 10.35 -25.27 -41.13
N LYS A 78 11.12 -26.31 -41.48
CA LYS A 78 11.61 -27.30 -40.51
C LYS A 78 12.66 -26.62 -39.61
N ALA A 79 12.21 -25.96 -38.55
CA ALA A 79 13.09 -25.56 -37.47
C ALA A 79 13.42 -26.81 -36.64
N ASN A 80 14.52 -27.49 -36.99
CA ASN A 80 15.20 -28.39 -36.07
C ASN A 80 15.90 -27.52 -35.01
N HIS A 81 15.19 -27.10 -33.98
CA HIS A 81 15.82 -26.74 -32.71
C HIS A 81 14.86 -27.06 -31.58
N ASP A 82 15.22 -28.14 -30.89
CA ASP A 82 14.60 -28.71 -29.71
C ASP A 82 15.10 -27.94 -28.47
N ASP A 83 14.88 -26.62 -28.46
CA ASP A 83 15.16 -25.77 -27.29
C ASP A 83 13.89 -24.99 -26.98
N SER A 84 13.07 -25.63 -26.16
CA SER A 84 11.89 -25.09 -25.47
C SER A 84 12.09 -23.64 -25.01
N ILE A 85 11.57 -22.70 -25.79
CA ILE A 85 11.26 -21.35 -25.29
C ILE A 85 10.06 -21.54 -24.38
N ASP A 86 10.35 -21.87 -23.12
CA ASP A 86 9.37 -21.96 -22.05
C ASP A 86 8.72 -20.58 -21.94
N ALA A 87 7.52 -20.47 -22.52
CA ALA A 87 6.76 -19.23 -22.54
C ALA A 87 6.44 -18.88 -21.09
N VAL A 88 7.24 -17.99 -20.50
CA VAL A 88 7.01 -17.44 -19.18
C VAL A 88 5.68 -16.69 -19.27
N GLU A 89 4.59 -17.33 -18.83
CA GLU A 89 3.33 -16.66 -18.58
C GLU A 89 3.61 -15.54 -17.58
N ILE A 90 3.73 -14.31 -18.10
CA ILE A 90 3.82 -13.11 -17.29
C ILE A 90 2.46 -12.99 -16.60
N LYS A 91 2.33 -13.60 -15.42
CA LYS A 91 1.15 -13.46 -14.57
C LYS A 91 1.00 -11.97 -14.30
N SER A 92 -0.02 -11.38 -14.90
CA SER A 92 -0.33 -9.96 -14.74
C SER A 92 -0.43 -9.65 -13.24
N ILE A 93 0.47 -8.81 -12.73
CA ILE A 93 0.46 -8.38 -11.34
C ILE A 93 -0.87 -7.63 -11.12
N ARG A 94 -1.78 -8.25 -10.37
CA ARG A 94 -3.09 -7.66 -10.10
C ARG A 94 -2.90 -6.43 -9.21
N MET A 95 -3.44 -5.30 -9.67
CA MET A 95 -3.45 -4.06 -8.89
C MET A 95 -4.12 -4.30 -7.52
N PRO A 96 -3.53 -3.81 -6.42
CA PRO A 96 -4.13 -4.01 -5.11
C PRO A 96 -5.47 -3.29 -4.98
N ASN A 97 -6.34 -3.83 -4.13
CA ASN A 97 -7.59 -3.16 -3.78
C ASN A 97 -7.32 -1.97 -2.85
N VAL A 98 -8.31 -1.10 -2.70
CA VAL A 98 -8.31 -0.04 -1.69
C VAL A 98 -8.18 -0.68 -0.31
N ILE A 99 -7.27 -0.16 0.51
CA ILE A 99 -7.10 -0.57 1.91
C ILE A 99 -7.84 0.45 2.76
N LYS A 100 -8.74 0.00 3.63
CA LYS A 100 -9.55 0.86 4.49
C LYS A 100 -9.73 0.22 5.86
N PHE A 101 -9.57 1.01 6.92
CA PHE A 101 -9.88 0.59 8.29
C PHE A 101 -10.19 1.81 9.18
N ASP A 102 -11.00 1.60 10.22
CA ASP A 102 -11.36 2.62 11.21
C ASP A 102 -10.15 2.90 12.12
N ILE A 103 -9.88 4.18 12.39
CA ILE A 103 -8.86 4.58 13.36
C ILE A 103 -9.19 4.06 14.76
N ALA A 104 -10.47 3.92 15.10
CA ALA A 104 -10.90 3.33 16.35
C ALA A 104 -10.42 1.88 16.49
N ASP A 105 -10.25 1.12 15.39
CA ASP A 105 -9.75 -0.25 15.42
C ASP A 105 -8.23 -0.35 15.52
N LEU A 106 -7.52 0.78 15.45
CA LEU A 106 -6.07 0.78 15.59
C LEU A 106 -5.68 0.48 17.05
N LYS A 107 -4.82 -0.52 17.24
CA LYS A 107 -4.32 -0.95 18.56
C LYS A 107 -2.90 -0.46 18.83
N SER A 108 -2.03 -0.58 17.82
CA SER A 108 -0.63 -0.16 17.88
C SER A 108 -0.11 0.02 16.46
N TYR A 109 0.97 0.77 16.29
CA TYR A 109 1.71 0.75 15.04
C TYR A 109 3.19 0.57 15.33
N LYS A 110 3.86 -0.11 14.41
CA LYS A 110 5.30 -0.31 14.44
C LYS A 110 5.92 0.66 13.44
N ARG A 111 6.91 1.43 13.90
CA ARG A 111 7.72 2.29 13.04
C ARG A 111 9.08 1.65 12.80
N THR A 112 9.60 1.77 11.59
CA THR A 112 10.96 1.36 11.26
C THR A 112 11.56 2.39 10.32
N ASP A 113 12.59 3.10 10.79
CA ASP A 113 13.28 4.10 9.99
C ASP A 113 14.39 3.44 9.16
N LEU A 114 14.33 3.63 7.85
CA LEU A 114 15.32 3.17 6.89
C LEU A 114 16.27 4.33 6.59
N SER A 115 17.28 4.47 7.45
CA SER A 115 18.27 5.55 7.40
C SER A 115 18.97 5.71 6.04
N GLU A 116 19.19 4.61 5.32
CA GLU A 116 19.89 4.60 4.03
C GLU A 116 19.07 5.24 2.89
N THR A 117 17.75 5.27 3.01
CA THR A 117 16.86 5.74 1.93
C THR A 117 16.02 6.95 2.32
N HIS A 118 16.17 7.47 3.55
CA HIS A 118 15.31 8.51 4.11
C HIS A 118 13.82 8.16 4.05
N LYS A 119 13.52 6.87 4.25
CA LYS A 119 12.16 6.33 4.25
C LYS A 119 11.79 5.81 5.63
N THR A 120 10.52 5.92 5.96
CA THR A 120 9.96 5.40 7.20
C THR A 120 8.87 4.41 6.86
N VAL A 121 8.97 3.20 7.41
CA VAL A 121 7.98 2.14 7.22
C VAL A 121 7.11 2.06 8.46
N ILE A 122 5.80 2.08 8.27
CA ILE A 122 4.79 1.85 9.30
C ILE A 122 4.08 0.53 9.03
N THR A 123 3.92 -0.28 10.06
CA THR A 123 2.97 -1.40 10.05
C THR A 123 1.90 -1.15 11.11
N PHE A 124 0.63 -1.08 10.69
CA PHE A 124 -0.49 -0.94 11.62
C PHE A 124 -0.92 -2.31 12.16
N LEU A 125 -1.21 -2.36 13.46
CA LEU A 125 -1.79 -3.54 14.11
C LEU A 125 -3.17 -3.15 14.63
N LEU A 126 -4.18 -3.84 14.13
CA LEU A 126 -5.58 -3.63 14.51
C LEU A 126 -5.97 -4.50 15.72
N LYS A 127 -7.06 -4.14 16.39
CA LYS A 127 -7.56 -4.86 17.58
C LYS A 127 -8.05 -6.26 17.28
N ASP A 128 -8.61 -6.46 16.09
CA ASP A 128 -9.10 -7.74 15.57
C ASP A 128 -7.98 -8.70 15.16
N GLY A 129 -6.74 -8.21 15.08
CA GLY A 129 -5.58 -8.97 14.63
C GLY A 129 -5.42 -9.03 13.10
N THR A 130 -6.22 -8.26 12.35
CA THR A 130 -6.07 -8.14 10.90
C THR A 130 -4.71 -7.56 10.55
N ASN A 131 -4.00 -8.25 9.65
CA ASN A 131 -2.71 -7.80 9.16
C ASN A 131 -2.91 -6.79 8.04
N VAL A 132 -2.66 -5.51 8.35
CA VAL A 132 -2.62 -4.46 7.35
C VAL A 132 -1.22 -4.43 6.71
N PRO A 133 -1.12 -4.29 5.38
CA PRO A 133 0.16 -4.10 4.70
C PRO A 133 0.98 -2.95 5.30
N SER A 134 2.30 -3.03 5.17
CA SER A 134 3.19 -1.95 5.60
C SER A 134 3.15 -0.79 4.61
N PHE A 135 3.12 0.42 5.16
CA PHE A 135 3.13 1.69 4.43
C PHE A 135 4.50 2.32 4.55
N GLN A 136 5.09 2.69 3.44
CA GLN A 136 6.38 3.36 3.37
C GLN A 136 6.18 4.82 2.95
N PHE A 137 6.72 5.70 3.77
CA PHE A 137 6.67 7.15 3.64
C PHE A 137 8.06 7.70 3.41
N GLU A 138 8.16 8.88 2.82
CA GLU A 138 9.34 9.72 3.00
C GLU A 138 9.39 10.22 4.44
N SER A 139 10.56 10.18 5.08
CA SER A 139 10.68 10.49 6.52
C SER A 139 10.20 11.89 6.89
N ILE A 140 10.29 12.86 5.97
CA ILE A 140 9.81 14.24 6.19
C ILE A 140 8.28 14.29 6.20
N GLU A 141 7.63 13.49 5.36
CA GLU A 141 6.17 13.49 5.21
C GLU A 141 5.49 12.71 6.33
N PHE A 142 6.16 11.67 6.85
CA PHE A 142 5.68 10.89 7.99
C PHE A 142 5.35 11.77 9.21
N GLY A 143 6.15 12.80 9.49
CA GLY A 143 5.87 13.72 10.60
C GLY A 143 4.53 14.46 10.47
N LYS A 144 4.13 14.81 9.24
CA LYS A 144 2.83 15.44 8.97
C LYS A 144 1.68 14.45 9.18
N PHE A 145 1.87 13.20 8.76
CA PHE A 145 0.90 12.14 8.98
C PHE A 145 0.70 11.87 10.47
N CYS A 146 1.78 11.77 11.25
CA CYS A 146 1.67 11.62 12.71
C CYS A 146 0.94 12.79 13.37
N ALA A 147 1.28 14.03 13.02
CA ALA A 147 0.58 15.19 13.58
C ALA A 147 -0.92 15.20 13.26
N ALA A 148 -1.31 14.74 12.07
CA ALA A 148 -2.71 14.56 11.72
C ALA A 148 -3.36 13.42 12.52
N LEU A 149 -2.66 12.29 12.66
CA LEU A 149 -3.15 11.13 13.40
C LEU A 149 -3.29 11.39 14.91
N ASP A 150 -2.40 12.22 15.48
CA ASP A 150 -2.42 12.67 16.89
C ASP A 150 -3.73 13.39 17.24
N SER A 151 -4.40 14.01 16.26
CA SER A 151 -5.69 14.68 16.48
C SER A 151 -6.84 13.70 16.75
N TYR A 152 -6.69 12.45 16.33
CA TYR A 152 -7.69 11.38 16.47
C TYR A 152 -7.32 10.38 17.55
N VAL A 153 -6.02 10.17 17.76
CA VAL A 153 -5.49 9.19 18.69
C VAL A 153 -4.57 9.88 19.69
N ASN A 154 -4.83 9.68 20.99
CA ASN A 154 -3.87 10.05 22.01
C ASN A 154 -2.73 9.02 22.06
N PHE A 155 -1.69 9.22 21.27
CA PHE A 155 -0.50 8.37 21.34
C PHE A 155 0.26 8.65 22.63
N LYS A 156 0.65 7.57 23.31
CA LYS A 156 1.64 7.65 24.37
C LYS A 156 2.95 7.10 23.79
N SER A 157 3.81 8.00 23.32
CA SER A 157 5.18 7.64 22.95
C SER A 157 5.88 7.06 24.18
N ILE A 158 6.42 5.85 24.04
CA ILE A 158 7.28 5.25 25.07
C ILE A 158 8.71 5.44 24.56
N PRO A 159 9.46 6.41 25.11
CA PRO A 159 10.86 6.52 24.81
C PRO A 159 11.57 5.32 25.47
N ASN A 160 12.05 4.40 24.64
CA ASN A 160 12.88 3.23 24.96
C ASN A 160 12.13 1.96 25.45
N GLY A 161 12.44 0.83 24.81
CA GLY A 161 11.63 -0.38 24.82
C GLY A 161 11.56 -1.16 26.14
N ILE A 162 10.30 -1.54 26.47
CA ILE A 162 9.81 -2.71 27.24
C ILE A 162 10.13 -2.73 28.77
N PRO A 163 9.23 -3.14 29.72
CA PRO A 163 7.91 -3.78 29.58
C PRO A 163 6.72 -3.07 30.28
N TYR A 164 5.53 -3.51 29.89
CA TYR A 164 4.19 -3.16 30.39
C TYR A 164 3.97 -3.28 31.91
N LYS A 165 3.07 -2.43 32.44
CA LYS A 165 2.07 -2.82 33.44
C LYS A 165 0.77 -2.00 33.27
N LYS A 166 -0.36 -2.70 33.19
CA LYS A 166 -1.75 -2.19 33.13
C LYS A 166 -2.06 -1.24 34.30
N HIS A 167 -2.89 -0.22 34.08
CA HIS A 167 -3.83 0.27 35.10
C HIS A 167 -4.99 1.12 34.51
N PRO A 168 -6.07 1.34 35.29
CA PRO A 168 -7.45 1.18 34.86
C PRO A 168 -8.05 2.49 34.34
N MET A 169 -9.22 2.38 33.72
CA MET A 169 -10.05 3.44 33.13
C MET A 169 -9.77 3.75 31.65
N GLY A 170 -10.44 2.97 30.80
CA GLY A 170 -11.37 3.53 29.82
C GLY A 170 -10.84 4.33 28.63
N LYS A 171 -9.54 4.39 28.39
CA LYS A 171 -8.98 4.92 27.15
C LYS A 171 -8.02 3.88 26.56
N GLU A 172 -8.29 3.44 25.34
CA GLU A 172 -7.35 2.58 24.60
C GLU A 172 -6.16 3.41 24.16
N PHE A 173 -4.97 2.89 24.43
CA PHE A 173 -3.69 3.53 24.12
C PHE A 173 -3.06 2.84 22.93
N ILE A 174 -2.56 3.63 21.97
CA ILE A 174 -1.85 3.10 20.82
C ILE A 174 -0.34 3.16 21.08
N LEU A 175 0.30 2.00 21.06
CA LEU A 175 1.74 1.84 21.31
C LEU A 175 2.52 2.12 20.03
N CYS A 176 3.49 3.04 20.11
CA CYS A 176 4.57 3.17 19.14
C CYS A 176 5.79 2.43 19.67
N VAL A 177 6.35 1.52 18.87
CA VAL A 177 7.61 0.84 19.19
C VAL A 177 8.65 1.33 18.20
N ASP A 178 9.54 2.21 18.68
CA ASP A 178 10.72 2.64 17.93
C ASP A 178 11.81 1.57 18.09
N LEU A 179 12.14 0.88 17.00
CA LEU A 179 13.30 0.01 16.92
C LEU A 179 14.48 0.82 16.37
N ASP A 180 15.04 1.69 17.21
CA ASP A 180 16.33 2.25 16.90
C ASP A 180 17.40 1.16 16.96
N LYS A 181 18.16 1.07 15.86
CA LYS A 181 19.29 0.15 15.69
C LYS A 181 20.27 0.35 16.85
N THR A 182 20.36 -0.61 17.75
CA THR A 182 21.62 -0.96 18.43
C THR A 182 22.58 -1.51 17.38
N SER A 183 23.11 -0.64 16.52
CA SER A 183 24.32 -0.96 15.76
C SER A 183 25.50 -0.77 16.71
N LYS A 184 26.09 -1.88 17.11
CA LYS A 184 27.48 -1.92 17.60
C LYS A 184 28.44 -1.58 16.49
#